data_AF-A0A498P184-F1
#
_entry.id   AF-A0A498P184-F1
#
_cell.length_a   1.000
_cell.length_b   1.000
_cell.length_c   1.000
_cell.angle_alpha   90.00
_cell.angle_beta   90.00
_cell.angle_gamma   90.00
#
_symmetry.space_group_name_H-M   'P 1'
#
loop_
_entity.id
_entity.type
_entity.pdbx_description
1 polymer ?
#
loop_
_entity_poly.entity_id
_entity_poly.type
_entity_poly.pdbx_seq_one_letter_code
_entity_poly.pdbx_strand_id
1 'polypeptide(L)'
;MALYNGHIQRMLTEADIPHTLFITERQNHARDLVKNADLTQWDALVILSGDGLLFEVVNGLMERPDWEKAIQTPLGILPGGSGNALAASVHHYTR
;
A
#
# COMPACT_ATOMS: atom_id res chain seq x y z
N MET A 1 -6.44 7.34 10.68
CA MET A 1 -5.66 8.53 11.07
C MET A 1 -4.78 8.31 12.31
N ALA A 2 -5.31 7.82 13.45
CA ALA A 2 -4.51 7.68 14.68
C ALA A 2 -3.33 6.69 14.59
N LEU A 3 -3.45 5.62 13.79
CA LEU A 3 -2.41 4.58 13.66
C LEU A 3 -1.20 5.02 12.83
N TYR A 4 -1.42 5.83 11.79
CA TYR A 4 -0.37 6.37 10.93
C TYR A 4 0.46 7.46 11.61
N ASN A 5 -0.20 8.45 12.23
CA ASN A 5 0.47 9.60 12.86
C ASN A 5 1.30 9.25 14.12
N GLY A 6 1.11 8.05 14.69
CA GLY A 6 1.80 7.64 15.91
C GLY A 6 3.14 6.96 15.63
N HIS A 7 3.10 5.74 15.12
CA HIS A 7 4.27 4.88 14.99
C HIS A 7 4.84 4.89 13.57
N ILE A 8 4.00 4.77 12.55
CA ILE A 8 4.46 4.57 11.17
C ILE A 8 5.09 5.84 10.60
N GLN A 9 4.44 7.00 10.80
CA GLN A 9 5.01 8.28 10.38
C GLN A 9 6.36 8.54 11.07
N ARG A 10 6.47 8.24 12.38
CA ARG A 10 7.74 8.40 13.10
C ARG A 10 8.82 7.48 12.56
N MET A 11 8.53 6.19 12.37
CA MET A 11 9.50 5.23 11.82
C MET A 11 9.98 5.64 10.43
N LEU A 12 9.08 6.08 9.54
CA LEU A 12 9.46 6.55 8.20
C LEU A 12 10.28 7.85 8.24
N THR A 13 9.94 8.76 9.16
CA THR A 13 10.68 10.02 9.36
C THR A 13 12.06 9.75 9.96
N GLU A 14 12.17 8.86 10.95
CA GLU A 14 13.45 8.46 11.56
C GLU A 14 14.34 7.68 10.58
N ALA A 15 13.74 6.89 9.70
CA ALA A 15 14.44 6.18 8.63
C ALA A 15 14.83 7.07 7.44
N ASP A 16 14.49 8.37 7.47
CA ASP A 16 14.69 9.33 6.39
C ASP A 16 14.12 8.84 5.04
N ILE A 17 12.99 8.14 5.09
CA ILE A 17 12.31 7.61 3.91
C ILE A 17 11.30 8.66 3.42
N PRO A 18 11.56 9.31 2.27
CA PRO A 18 10.59 10.21 1.67
C PRO A 18 9.34 9.43 1.29
N HIS A 19 8.19 9.87 1.79
CA HIS A 19 6.94 9.17 1.60
C HIS A 19 5.79 10.16 1.40
N THR A 20 4.81 9.75 0.60
CA THR A 20 3.60 10.52 0.33
C THR A 20 2.40 9.71 0.77
N LEU A 21 1.61 10.29 1.68
CA LEU A 21 0.38 9.67 2.14
C LEU A 21 -0.76 9.94 1.14
N PHE A 22 -1.35 8.89 0.60
CA PHE A 22 -2.60 8.95 -0.17
C PHE A 22 -3.75 8.40 0.67
N ILE A 23 -4.78 9.22 0.87
CA ILE A 23 -5.97 8.84 1.64
C ILE A 23 -7.08 8.47 0.66
N THR A 24 -7.52 7.22 0.71
CA THR A 24 -8.62 6.72 -0.12
C THR A 24 -9.96 6.97 0.55
N GLU A 25 -10.78 7.83 -0.05
CA GLU A 25 -12.08 8.24 0.51
C GLU A 25 -13.29 7.37 0.12
N ARG A 26 -13.16 6.52 -0.92
CA ARG A 26 -14.27 5.70 -1.45
C ARG A 26 -13.78 4.33 -1.94
N GLN A 27 -14.70 3.38 -2.09
CA GLN A 27 -14.41 2.10 -2.74
C GLN A 27 -13.91 2.31 -4.18
N ASN A 28 -12.95 1.48 -4.60
CA ASN A 28 -12.22 1.58 -5.88
C ASN A 28 -11.37 2.84 -6.05
N HIS A 29 -11.24 3.70 -5.04
CA HIS A 29 -10.41 4.89 -5.17
C HIS A 29 -8.93 4.54 -5.28
N ALA A 30 -8.47 3.51 -4.54
CA ALA A 30 -7.08 3.07 -4.62
C ALA A 30 -6.75 2.54 -6.01
N ARG A 31 -7.69 1.78 -6.60
CA ARG A 31 -7.59 1.28 -7.96
C ARG A 31 -7.47 2.42 -8.97
N ASP A 32 -8.35 3.43 -8.89
CA ASP A 32 -8.32 4.59 -9.78
C ASP A 32 -7.02 5.39 -9.64
N LEU A 33 -6.51 5.56 -8.41
CA LEU A 33 -5.24 6.22 -8.12
C LEU A 33 -4.08 5.48 -8.75
N VAL A 34 -3.95 4.18 -8.46
CA VAL A 34 -2.82 3.36 -8.94
C VAL A 34 -2.84 3.19 -10.44
N LYS A 35 -4.02 3.15 -11.06
CA LYS A 35 -4.16 3.08 -12.52
C LYS A 35 -3.64 4.34 -13.23
N ASN A 36 -3.85 5.52 -12.63
CA ASN A 36 -3.46 6.81 -13.22
C ASN A 36 -2.14 7.37 -12.67
N ALA A 37 -1.63 6.84 -11.57
CA ALA A 37 -0.38 7.28 -10.96
C ALA A 37 0.80 6.94 -11.87
N ASP A 38 1.85 7.75 -11.87
CA ASP A 38 3.10 7.33 -12.49
C ASP A 38 3.88 6.48 -11.47
N LEU A 39 4.02 5.18 -11.72
CA LEU A 39 4.74 4.27 -10.84
C LEU A 39 6.26 4.43 -10.92
N THR A 40 6.77 5.06 -11.99
CA THR A 40 8.21 5.23 -12.18
C THR A 40 8.84 6.20 -11.19
N GLN A 41 8.03 7.04 -10.54
CA GLN A 41 8.47 7.95 -9.49
C GLN A 41 8.53 7.30 -8.09
N TRP A 42 8.08 6.04 -7.95
CA TRP A 42 7.98 5.35 -6.68
C TRP A 42 8.80 4.06 -6.69
N ASP A 43 9.68 3.90 -5.70
CA ASP A 43 10.45 2.66 -5.54
C ASP A 43 9.63 1.52 -4.91
N ALA A 44 8.64 1.87 -4.10
CA ALA A 44 7.78 0.92 -3.41
C ALA A 44 6.41 1.54 -3.09
N LEU A 45 5.38 0.70 -3.05
CA LEU A 45 4.04 1.05 -2.60
C LEU A 45 3.78 0.43 -1.25
N VAL A 46 3.34 1.24 -0.28
CA VAL A 46 3.00 0.77 1.07
C VAL A 46 1.51 0.93 1.30
N ILE A 47 0.84 -0.17 1.57
CA ILE A 47 -0.62 -0.25 1.74
C ILE A 47 -0.92 -0.35 3.22
N LEU A 48 -1.57 0.67 3.77
CA LEU A 48 -1.85 0.79 5.20
C LEU A 48 -3.36 0.63 5.45
N SER A 49 -3.84 -0.61 5.43
CA SER A 49 -5.25 -0.96 5.65
C SER A 49 -5.42 -2.49 5.77
N GLY A 50 -6.66 -2.99 5.65
CA GLY A 50 -6.97 -4.42 5.50
C GLY A 50 -6.73 -4.95 4.08
N ASP A 51 -7.08 -6.23 3.87
CA ASP A 51 -6.93 -6.99 2.62
C ASP A 51 -7.69 -6.39 1.42
N GLY A 52 -8.84 -5.75 1.67
CA GLY A 52 -9.62 -5.12 0.60
C GLY A 52 -8.85 -4.04 -0.17
N LEU A 53 -8.02 -3.25 0.52
CA LEU A 53 -7.23 -2.20 -0.13
C LEU A 53 -6.11 -2.78 -1.00
N LEU A 54 -5.49 -3.87 -0.55
CA LEU A 54 -4.50 -4.61 -1.35
C LEU A 54 -5.12 -5.08 -2.66
N PHE A 55 -6.32 -5.66 -2.59
CA PHE A 55 -7.01 -6.15 -3.77
C PHE A 55 -7.31 -5.01 -4.76
N GLU A 56 -7.73 -3.83 -4.28
CA GLU A 56 -7.93 -2.67 -5.13
C GLU A 56 -6.63 -2.21 -5.83
N VAL A 57 -5.52 -2.14 -5.08
CA VAL A 57 -4.21 -1.72 -5.62
C VAL A 57 -3.73 -2.71 -6.68
N VAL A 58 -3.76 -4.02 -6.40
CA VAL A 58 -3.31 -5.06 -7.34
C VAL A 58 -4.14 -5.04 -8.61
N ASN A 59 -5.47 -4.98 -8.52
CA ASN A 59 -6.32 -4.86 -9.71
C ASN A 59 -6.05 -3.56 -10.48
N GLY A 60 -5.78 -2.46 -9.76
CA GLY A 60 -5.37 -1.19 -10.37
C GLY A 60 -4.07 -1.32 -11.18
N LEU A 61 -3.07 -2.05 -10.66
CA LEU A 61 -1.83 -2.33 -11.38
C LEU A 61 -2.06 -3.20 -12.61
N MET A 62 -2.90 -4.24 -12.50
CA MET A 62 -3.19 -5.18 -13.58
C MET A 62 -4.00 -4.56 -14.73
N GLU A 63 -4.75 -3.50 -14.48
CA GLU A 63 -5.50 -2.79 -15.52
C GLU A 63 -4.68 -1.83 -16.36
N ARG A 64 -3.42 -1.62 -15.99
CA ARG A 64 -2.56 -0.71 -16.73
C ARG A 64 -2.02 -1.40 -17.98
N PRO A 65 -1.78 -0.63 -19.06
CA PRO A 65 -1.12 -1.17 -20.24
C PRO A 65 0.31 -1.67 -19.94
N ASP A 66 0.97 -1.12 -18.92
CA ASP A 66 2.31 -1.49 -18.44
C ASP A 66 2.28 -2.45 -17.23
N TRP A 67 1.20 -3.23 -17.05
CA TRP A 67 0.98 -4.08 -15.88
C TRP A 67 2.16 -5.02 -15.56
N GLU A 68 2.85 -5.57 -16.56
CA GLU A 68 4.00 -6.46 -16.38
C GLU A 68 5.15 -5.80 -15.62
N LYS A 69 5.33 -4.48 -15.79
CA LYS A 69 6.30 -3.69 -15.04
C LYS A 69 5.70 -3.20 -13.73
N ALA A 70 4.44 -2.76 -13.77
CA ALA A 70 3.74 -2.24 -12.61
C ALA A 70 3.68 -3.25 -11.45
N ILE A 71 3.43 -4.54 -11.75
CA ILE A 71 3.34 -5.62 -10.76
C ILE A 71 4.70 -5.99 -10.14
N GLN A 72 5.82 -5.61 -10.79
CA GLN A 72 7.17 -5.81 -10.24
C GLN A 72 7.51 -4.80 -9.14
N THR A 73 6.71 -3.73 -9.00
CA THR A 73 6.89 -2.74 -7.93
C THR A 73 6.73 -3.42 -6.57
N PRO A 74 7.71 -3.31 -5.66
CA PRO A 74 7.60 -3.83 -4.30
C PRO A 74 6.35 -3.32 -3.59
N LEU A 75 5.51 -4.25 -3.10
CA LEU A 75 4.32 -3.96 -2.32
C LEU A 75 4.56 -4.30 -0.84
N GLY A 76 4.49 -3.30 0.02
CA GLY A 76 4.50 -3.44 1.47
C GLY A 76 3.08 -3.38 2.04
N ILE A 77 2.77 -4.21 3.02
CA ILE A 77 1.47 -4.20 3.70
C ILE A 77 1.69 -3.89 5.17
N LEU A 78 1.09 -2.80 5.64
CA LEU A 78 1.09 -2.41 7.04
C LEU A 78 -0.31 -2.62 7.61
N PRO A 79 -0.50 -3.57 8.55
CA PRO A 79 -1.78 -3.74 9.23
C PRO A 79 -2.18 -2.48 9.96
N GLY A 80 -3.30 -1.87 9.54
CA GLY A 80 -3.87 -0.69 10.19
C GLY A 80 -5.35 -0.82 10.54
N GLY A 81 -5.99 -1.96 10.26
CA GLY A 81 -7.42 -2.18 10.40
C GLY A 81 -7.80 -3.29 11.39
N SER A 82 -9.11 -3.50 11.60
CA SER A 82 -9.68 -4.59 12.41
C SER A 82 -9.79 -5.93 11.66
N GLY A 83 -9.68 -5.92 10.32
CA GLY A 83 -9.63 -7.11 9.47
C GLY A 83 -8.19 -7.49 9.13
N ASN A 84 -7.52 -8.24 10.00
CA ASN A 84 -6.09 -8.58 9.90
C ASN A 84 -5.85 -10.05 9.53
N ALA A 85 -6.49 -10.58 8.49
CA ALA A 85 -6.18 -11.94 8.03
C ALA A 85 -4.80 -12.01 7.35
N LEU A 86 -4.47 -11.01 6.52
CA LEU A 86 -3.29 -11.06 5.66
C LEU A 86 -2.02 -10.59 6.39
N ALA A 87 -2.10 -9.56 7.22
CA ALA A 87 -0.96 -9.12 8.02
C ALA A 87 -0.57 -10.10 9.15
N ALA A 88 -1.56 -10.78 9.75
CA ALA A 88 -1.29 -11.89 10.67
C ALA A 88 -0.61 -13.05 9.95
N SER A 89 -0.98 -13.32 8.68
CA SER A 89 -0.37 -14.38 7.87
C SER A 89 1.06 -14.05 7.44
N VAL A 90 1.36 -12.80 7.06
CA VAL A 90 2.74 -12.37 6.72
C VAL A 90 3.64 -12.38 7.96
N HIS A 91 3.14 -11.95 9.13
CA HIS A 91 3.87 -12.06 10.39
C HIS A 91 4.10 -13.52 10.81
N HIS A 92 3.16 -14.41 10.53
CA HIS A 92 3.30 -15.85 10.81
C HIS A 92 4.36 -16.51 9.91
N TYR A 93 4.52 -16.06 8.68
CA TYR A 93 5.53 -16.56 7.74
C TYR A 93 6.95 -16.02 7.98
N THR A 94 7.14 -15.09 8.93
CA THR A 94 8.48 -14.58 9.30
C THR A 94 9.12 -15.35 10.46
N ARG A 95 8.64 -16.56 10.77
CA ARG A 95 9.26 -17.47 11.75
C ARG A 95 10.02 -18.59 11.10
#